data_AF-A0A1I1Q5T4-F1
#
_entry.id   AF-A0A1I1Q5T4-F1
#
_cell.length_a   1.000
_cell.length_b   1.000
_cell.length_c   1.000
_cell.angle_alpha   90.00
_cell.angle_beta   90.00
_cell.angle_gamma   90.00
#
_symmetry.space_group_name_H-M   'P 1'
#
loop_
_entity.id
_entity.type
_entity.pdbx_description
1 polymer ?
#
loop_
_entity_poly.entity_id
_entity_poly.type
_entity_poly.pdbx_seq_one_letter_code
_entity_poly.pdbx_strand_id
1 'polypeptide(L)'
;MTKTFRQGAVGALLDEYERAISDLKKVIEDIPDNALTIIADPQTDNEDCRSVQTVLSHVVHSGYGYATRIHNLRGNNLERPVKTFRLTIREYLDDLTNVFSYTENTFSGITDNELEQFDDALKMRAWGQVYDIEQMMEHAIVHILRHRRQVEKFKLLII
;
A
#
# COMPACT_ATOMS: atom_id res chain seq x y z
N MET A 1 20.02 -18.08 4.25
CA MET A 1 18.76 -18.68 3.77
C MET A 1 18.67 -18.44 2.28
N THR A 2 18.31 -19.46 1.50
CA THR A 2 18.08 -19.32 0.05
C THR A 2 16.79 -18.53 -0.15
N LYS A 3 16.83 -17.44 -0.91
CA LYS A 3 15.63 -16.64 -1.21
C LYS A 3 14.75 -17.43 -2.19
N THR A 4 13.50 -17.70 -1.80
CA THR A 4 12.49 -18.30 -2.68
C THR A 4 11.76 -17.17 -3.40
N PHE A 5 11.55 -17.32 -4.71
CA PHE A 5 10.84 -16.35 -5.54
C PHE A 5 9.51 -16.96 -6.01
N ARG A 6 8.43 -16.16 -5.97
CA ARG A 6 7.15 -16.55 -6.57
C ARG A 6 7.31 -16.64 -8.10
N GLN A 7 6.51 -17.49 -8.74
CA GLN A 7 6.61 -17.74 -10.18
C GLN A 7 5.78 -16.73 -10.98
N GLY A 8 6.21 -16.45 -12.21
CA GLY A 8 5.46 -15.60 -13.15
C GLY A 8 5.52 -14.10 -12.84
N ALA A 9 4.92 -13.30 -13.70
CA ALA A 9 4.82 -11.85 -13.55
C ALA A 9 3.98 -11.47 -12.33
N VAL A 10 2.89 -12.19 -12.05
CA VAL A 10 2.10 -12.03 -10.82
C VAL A 10 2.98 -12.23 -9.59
N GLY A 11 3.79 -13.30 -9.58
CA GLY A 11 4.70 -13.60 -8.49
C GLY A 11 5.73 -12.49 -8.27
N ALA A 12 6.34 -11.99 -9.35
CA ALA A 12 7.31 -10.90 -9.28
C ALA A 12 6.71 -9.60 -8.71
N LEU A 13 5.49 -9.23 -9.14
CA LEU A 13 4.77 -8.07 -8.59
C LEU A 13 4.48 -8.23 -7.10
N LEU A 14 4.02 -9.40 -6.67
CA LEU A 14 3.76 -9.68 -5.26
C LEU A 14 5.05 -9.66 -4.43
N ASP A 15 6.16 -10.22 -4.94
CA ASP A 15 7.48 -10.17 -4.27
C ASP A 15 7.96 -8.73 -4.07
N GLU A 16 7.81 -7.86 -5.08
CA GLU A 16 8.20 -6.45 -4.97
C GLU A 16 7.27 -5.63 -4.08
N TYR A 17 5.97 -5.94 -4.07
CA TYR A 17 5.03 -5.32 -3.13
C TYR A 17 5.31 -5.72 -1.69
N GLU A 18 5.56 -7.02 -1.43
CA GLU A 18 5.96 -7.54 -0.13
C GLU A 18 7.26 -6.89 0.36
N ARG A 19 8.25 -6.75 -0.55
CA ARG A 19 9.51 -6.08 -0.25
C ARG A 19 9.28 -4.62 0.13
N ALA A 20 8.50 -3.87 -0.65
CA ALA A 20 8.20 -2.47 -0.37
C ALA A 20 7.51 -2.29 1.00
N ILE A 21 6.52 -3.14 1.32
CA ILE A 21 5.88 -3.17 2.63
C ILE A 21 6.89 -3.49 3.73
N SER A 22 7.72 -4.51 3.54
CA SER A 22 8.73 -4.92 4.52
C SER A 22 9.75 -3.82 4.80
N ASP A 23 10.16 -3.08 3.76
CA ASP A 23 11.08 -1.95 3.90
C ASP A 23 10.41 -0.77 4.62
N LEU A 24 9.10 -0.52 4.41
CA LEU A 24 8.36 0.44 5.23
C LEU A 24 8.26 -0.01 6.69
N LYS A 25 7.96 -1.29 6.95
CA LYS A 25 7.88 -1.85 8.31
C LYS A 25 9.18 -1.64 9.09
N LYS A 26 10.34 -1.90 8.47
CA LYS A 26 11.66 -1.63 9.07
C LYS A 26 11.90 -0.15 9.38
N VAL A 27 11.40 0.76 8.54
CA VAL A 27 11.56 2.20 8.77
C VAL A 27 10.77 2.67 10.00
N ILE A 28 9.63 2.03 10.29
CA ILE A 28 8.72 2.49 11.34
C ILE A 28 8.84 1.75 12.67
N GLU A 29 9.48 0.58 12.71
CA GLU A 29 9.47 -0.32 13.87
C GLU A 29 10.08 0.28 15.15
N ASP A 30 10.97 1.26 15.01
CA ASP A 30 11.68 1.96 16.08
C ASP A 30 11.06 3.32 16.42
N ILE A 31 9.99 3.74 15.74
CA ILE A 31 9.28 4.99 16.06
C ILE A 31 8.55 4.79 17.40
N PRO A 32 8.72 5.67 18.40
CA PRO A 32 7.97 5.54 19.64
C PRO A 32 6.50 5.95 19.41
N ASP A 33 5.56 5.25 20.05
CA ASP A 33 4.12 5.42 19.82
C ASP A 33 3.66 6.88 20.02
N ASN A 34 4.24 7.61 20.98
CA ASN A 34 3.92 9.01 21.24
C ASN A 34 4.33 9.95 20.09
N ALA A 35 5.26 9.55 19.21
CA ALA A 35 5.67 10.35 18.06
C ALA A 35 4.68 10.25 16.88
N LEU A 36 3.77 9.27 16.87
CA LEU A 36 2.81 9.07 15.78
C LEU A 36 2.00 10.32 15.46
N THR A 37 1.55 11.03 16.49
CA THR A 37 0.65 12.18 16.38
C THR A 37 1.36 13.53 16.28
N ILE A 38 2.69 13.56 16.41
CA ILE A 38 3.47 14.80 16.27
C ILE A 38 3.35 15.31 14.84
N ILE A 39 2.97 16.58 14.68
CA ILE A 39 2.90 17.24 13.38
C ILE A 39 4.32 17.44 12.86
N ALA A 40 4.69 16.69 11.82
CA ALA A 40 6.01 16.73 11.19
C ALA A 40 6.06 17.67 9.98
N ASP A 41 4.92 17.89 9.32
CA ASP A 41 4.79 18.88 8.24
C ASP A 41 3.57 19.78 8.51
N PRO A 42 3.76 20.95 9.15
CA PRO A 42 2.67 21.88 9.43
C PRO A 42 2.29 22.75 8.21
N GLN A 43 3.03 22.68 7.10
CA GLN A 43 2.85 23.55 5.93
C GLN A 43 2.14 22.84 4.76
N THR A 44 1.97 21.52 4.83
CA THR A 44 1.26 20.78 3.80
C THR A 44 -0.26 21.00 3.88
N ASP A 45 -0.89 21.22 2.73
CA ASP A 45 -2.36 21.27 2.60
C ASP A 45 -2.98 19.86 2.58
N ASN A 46 -2.16 18.81 2.47
CA ASN A 46 -2.65 17.43 2.47
C ASN A 46 -2.65 16.86 3.89
N GLU A 47 -3.84 16.73 4.47
CA GLU A 47 -4.04 16.17 5.82
C GLU A 47 -3.44 14.76 5.99
N ASP A 48 -3.36 13.97 4.91
CA ASP A 48 -2.75 12.64 4.94
C ASP A 48 -1.22 12.68 5.08
N CYS A 49 -0.61 13.85 4.93
CA CYS A 49 0.83 14.07 4.92
C CYS A 49 1.34 14.85 6.15
N ARG A 50 0.55 15.02 7.22
CA ARG A 50 0.93 15.90 8.35
C ARG A 50 1.75 15.25 9.44
N SER A 51 1.52 13.97 9.72
CA SER A 51 2.21 13.21 10.76
C SER A 51 2.51 11.78 10.30
N VAL A 52 3.28 11.03 11.08
CA VAL A 52 3.49 9.60 10.81
C VAL A 52 2.16 8.86 10.85
N GLN A 53 1.29 9.17 11.81
CA GLN A 53 -0.02 8.53 11.93
C GLN A 53 -0.89 8.75 10.67
N THR A 54 -0.96 9.97 10.16
CA THR A 54 -1.79 10.28 8.98
C THR A 54 -1.25 9.58 7.73
N VAL A 55 0.08 9.54 7.57
CA VAL A 55 0.74 8.88 6.44
C VAL A 55 0.52 7.36 6.49
N LEU A 56 0.74 6.73 7.65
CA LEU A 56 0.55 5.28 7.77
C LEU A 56 -0.92 4.88 7.61
N SER A 57 -1.84 5.66 8.17
CA SER A 57 -3.29 5.47 7.95
C SER A 57 -3.65 5.59 6.46
N HIS A 58 -3.04 6.54 5.74
CA HIS A 58 -3.23 6.71 4.31
C HIS A 58 -2.67 5.53 3.50
N VAL A 59 -1.46 5.05 3.84
CA VAL A 59 -0.83 3.91 3.17
C VAL A 59 -1.66 2.65 3.35
N VAL A 60 -2.06 2.31 4.57
CA VAL A 60 -2.88 1.12 4.86
C VAL A 60 -4.21 1.19 4.11
N HIS A 61 -4.91 2.32 4.22
CA HIS A 61 -6.20 2.50 3.56
C HIS A 61 -6.09 2.47 2.03
N SER A 62 -5.00 3.00 1.46
CA SER A 62 -4.77 2.96 0.02
C SER A 62 -4.43 1.54 -0.46
N GLY A 63 -3.61 0.80 0.28
CA GLY A 63 -3.27 -0.60 -0.01
C GLY A 63 -4.52 -1.48 -0.16
N TYR A 64 -5.44 -1.43 0.80
CA TYR A 64 -6.73 -2.11 0.66
C TYR A 64 -7.53 -1.61 -0.56
N GLY A 65 -7.46 -0.31 -0.87
CA GLY A 65 -8.17 0.25 -2.02
C GLY A 65 -7.66 -0.25 -3.37
N TYR A 66 -6.35 -0.44 -3.52
CA TYR A 66 -5.78 -1.00 -4.74
C TYR A 66 -6.25 -2.44 -4.93
N ALA A 67 -6.09 -3.28 -3.91
CA ALA A 67 -6.52 -4.67 -3.96
C ALA A 67 -8.05 -4.80 -4.17
N THR A 68 -8.86 -3.96 -3.51
CA THR A 68 -10.33 -3.98 -3.70
C THR A 68 -10.73 -3.64 -5.13
N ARG A 69 -10.06 -2.68 -5.77
CA ARG A 69 -10.33 -2.32 -7.18
C ARG A 69 -10.02 -3.48 -8.12
N ILE A 70 -8.87 -4.14 -7.91
CA ILE A 70 -8.47 -5.33 -8.67
C ILE A 70 -9.49 -6.45 -8.45
N HIS A 71 -9.90 -6.69 -7.21
CA HIS A 71 -10.90 -7.69 -6.87
C HIS A 71 -12.26 -7.43 -7.57
N ASN A 72 -12.67 -6.17 -7.64
CA ASN A 72 -13.95 -5.77 -8.23
C ASN A 72 -13.95 -5.79 -9.77
N LEU A 73 -12.80 -5.86 -10.45
CA LEU A 73 -12.75 -6.11 -11.90
C LEU A 73 -13.43 -7.43 -12.29
N ARG A 74 -13.49 -8.40 -11.37
CA ARG A 74 -14.13 -9.70 -11.58
C ARG A 74 -15.63 -9.69 -11.30
N GLY A 75 -16.26 -8.51 -11.28
CA GLY A 75 -17.70 -8.35 -11.04
C GLY A 75 -18.09 -8.42 -9.57
N ASN A 76 -17.12 -8.44 -8.66
CA ASN A 76 -17.37 -8.32 -7.22
C ASN A 76 -17.70 -6.86 -6.86
N ASN A 77 -18.42 -6.66 -5.76
CA ASN A 77 -18.74 -5.33 -5.25
C ASN A 77 -18.32 -5.22 -3.77
N LEU A 78 -17.04 -5.45 -3.50
CA LEU A 78 -16.48 -5.26 -2.17
C LEU A 78 -16.23 -3.79 -1.90
N GLU A 79 -16.53 -3.39 -0.66
CA GLU A 79 -16.17 -2.07 -0.16
C GLU A 79 -14.79 -2.10 0.50
N ARG A 80 -14.05 -1.02 0.29
CA ARG A 80 -12.77 -0.80 0.94
C ARG A 80 -12.97 -0.57 2.44
N PRO A 81 -12.19 -1.20 3.33
CA PRO A 81 -12.22 -0.94 4.76
C PRO A 81 -12.08 0.55 5.11
N VAL A 82 -12.80 0.98 6.14
CA VAL A 82 -12.77 2.37 6.63
C VAL A 82 -11.37 2.73 7.14
N LYS A 83 -10.94 3.96 6.85
CA LYS A 83 -9.66 4.49 7.32
C LYS A 83 -9.66 4.56 8.85
N THR A 84 -8.66 3.96 9.47
CA THR A 84 -8.52 3.90 10.93
C THR A 84 -7.16 4.47 11.35
N PHE A 85 -7.16 5.33 12.36
CA PHE A 85 -5.94 5.86 12.96
C PHE A 85 -5.53 4.98 14.13
N ARG A 86 -4.35 4.36 14.04
CA ARG A 86 -3.80 3.53 15.12
C ARG A 86 -3.03 4.35 16.14
N LEU A 87 -2.99 3.87 17.37
CA LEU A 87 -2.31 4.54 18.47
C LEU A 87 -0.91 3.97 18.73
N THR A 88 -0.59 2.82 18.14
CA THR A 88 0.70 2.16 18.28
C THR A 88 1.33 1.77 16.94
N ILE A 89 2.65 1.73 16.88
CA ILE A 89 3.40 1.21 15.73
C ILE A 89 3.10 -0.26 15.51
N ARG A 90 2.91 -1.04 16.59
CA ARG A 90 2.53 -2.46 16.50
C ARG A 90 1.29 -2.66 15.63
N GLU A 91 0.24 -1.89 15.87
CA GLU A 91 -1.01 -1.99 15.09
C GLU A 91 -0.78 -1.66 13.61
N TYR A 92 0.09 -0.69 13.28
CA TYR A 92 0.43 -0.41 11.88
C TYR A 92 1.25 -1.53 11.24
N LEU A 93 2.17 -2.17 11.97
CA LEU A 93 2.91 -3.33 11.48
C LEU A 93 1.97 -4.50 11.17
N ASP A 94 0.95 -4.70 12.01
CA ASP A 94 -0.09 -5.72 11.81
C ASP A 94 -0.98 -5.36 10.61
N ASP A 95 -1.47 -4.12 10.53
CA ASP A 95 -2.26 -3.64 9.39
C ASP A 95 -1.54 -3.79 8.05
N LEU A 96 -0.25 -3.42 7.98
CA LEU A 96 0.57 -3.59 6.78
C LEU A 96 0.73 -5.05 6.36
N THR A 97 0.82 -5.95 7.34
CA THR A 97 0.84 -7.41 7.10
C THR A 97 -0.51 -7.87 6.54
N ASN A 98 -1.60 -7.39 7.13
CA ASN A 98 -2.95 -7.74 6.69
C ASN A 98 -3.28 -7.20 5.30
N VAL A 99 -2.79 -6.00 4.94
CA VAL A 99 -2.89 -5.44 3.59
C VAL A 99 -2.21 -6.34 2.57
N PHE A 100 -1.00 -6.81 2.89
CA PHE A 100 -0.28 -7.74 2.01
C PHE A 100 -1.06 -9.05 1.84
N SER A 101 -1.47 -9.69 2.93
CA SER A 101 -2.24 -10.94 2.86
C SER A 101 -3.57 -10.80 2.11
N TYR A 102 -4.26 -9.67 2.27
CA TYR A 102 -5.48 -9.38 1.50
C TYR A 102 -5.19 -9.24 0.00
N THR A 103 -4.08 -8.58 -0.34
CA THR A 103 -3.63 -8.43 -1.73
C THR A 103 -3.24 -9.78 -2.32
N GLU A 104 -2.41 -10.57 -1.64
CA GLU A 104 -2.03 -11.91 -2.08
C GLU A 104 -3.25 -12.81 -2.32
N ASN A 105 -4.23 -12.78 -1.41
CA ASN A 105 -5.48 -13.51 -1.59
C ASN A 105 -6.29 -13.02 -2.81
N THR A 106 -6.29 -11.72 -3.08
CA THR A 106 -6.93 -11.15 -4.28
C THR A 106 -6.31 -11.69 -5.57
N PHE A 107 -5.00 -11.96 -5.56
CA PHE A 107 -4.25 -12.52 -6.68
C PHE A 107 -4.30 -14.05 -6.80
N SER A 108 -4.90 -14.76 -5.84
CA SER A 108 -4.91 -16.24 -5.81
C SER A 108 -5.54 -16.93 -7.03
N GLY A 109 -6.29 -16.19 -7.84
CA GLY A 109 -6.83 -16.68 -9.11
C GLY A 109 -6.48 -15.82 -10.32
N ILE A 110 -5.54 -14.87 -10.22
CA ILE A 110 -5.11 -13.99 -11.32
C ILE A 110 -3.94 -14.66 -12.03
N THR A 111 -4.01 -14.79 -13.35
CA THR A 111 -2.91 -15.30 -14.19
C THR A 111 -2.14 -14.16 -14.86
N ASP A 112 -0.89 -14.43 -15.28
CA ASP A 112 0.00 -13.42 -15.87
C ASP A 112 -0.60 -12.69 -17.08
N ASN A 113 -1.39 -13.38 -17.90
CA ASN A 113 -2.07 -12.80 -19.07
C ASN A 113 -3.27 -11.88 -18.73
N GLU A 114 -3.70 -11.84 -17.47
CA GLU A 114 -4.74 -10.91 -17.00
C GLU A 114 -4.14 -9.59 -16.46
N LEU A 115 -2.82 -9.52 -16.26
CA LEU A 115 -2.15 -8.35 -15.69
C LEU A 115 -2.27 -7.13 -16.59
N GLU A 116 -1.96 -7.32 -17.87
CA GLU A 116 -2.10 -6.32 -18.92
C GLU A 116 -3.48 -6.44 -19.58
N GLN A 117 -4.13 -5.30 -19.77
CA GLN A 117 -5.36 -5.20 -20.56
C GLN A 117 -5.19 -4.06 -21.55
N PHE A 118 -5.56 -4.25 -22.81
CA PHE A 118 -5.40 -3.21 -23.84
C PHE A 118 -6.70 -2.48 -24.15
N ASP A 119 -7.86 -3.08 -23.82
CA ASP A 119 -9.16 -2.42 -23.92
C ASP A 119 -9.46 -1.58 -22.66
N ASP A 120 -9.47 -0.26 -22.82
CA ASP A 120 -9.76 0.68 -21.76
C ASP A 120 -11.19 0.55 -21.18
N ALA A 121 -12.12 -0.07 -21.90
CA ALA A 121 -13.46 -0.36 -21.38
C ALA A 121 -13.46 -1.46 -20.31
N LEU A 122 -12.44 -2.32 -20.29
CA LEU A 122 -12.29 -3.45 -19.37
C LEU A 122 -11.36 -3.14 -18.18
N LYS A 123 -10.80 -1.93 -18.13
CA LYS A 123 -9.86 -1.48 -17.10
C LYS A 123 -10.53 -0.80 -15.91
N MET A 124 -9.76 -0.64 -14.84
CA MET A 124 -10.16 0.14 -13.66
C MET A 124 -10.09 1.65 -13.95
N ARG A 125 -11.00 2.42 -13.36
CA ARG A 125 -10.93 3.89 -13.35
C ARG A 125 -10.61 4.40 -11.95
N ALA A 126 -9.55 5.19 -11.82
CA ALA A 126 -9.14 5.83 -10.58
C ALA A 126 -8.47 7.17 -10.89
N TRP A 127 -8.70 8.18 -10.05
CA TRP A 127 -8.06 9.51 -10.18
C TRP A 127 -8.14 10.15 -11.59
N GLY A 128 -9.25 9.91 -12.31
CA GLY A 128 -9.43 10.41 -13.69
C GLY A 128 -8.61 9.68 -14.76
N GLN A 129 -7.89 8.62 -14.38
CA GLN A 129 -7.09 7.77 -15.26
C GLN A 129 -7.65 6.36 -15.35
N VAL A 130 -7.10 5.57 -16.27
CA VAL A 130 -7.48 4.20 -16.56
C VAL A 130 -6.27 3.29 -16.28
N TYR A 131 -6.49 2.18 -15.60
CA TYR A 131 -5.43 1.26 -15.16
C TYR A 131 -5.81 -0.19 -15.43
N ASP A 132 -4.90 -0.97 -16.00
CA ASP A 132 -4.93 -2.42 -15.85
C ASP A 132 -4.38 -2.86 -14.47
N ILE A 133 -4.28 -4.17 -14.25
CA ILE A 133 -3.88 -4.72 -12.94
C ILE A 133 -2.40 -4.42 -12.68
N GLU A 134 -1.54 -4.55 -13.70
CA GLU A 134 -0.11 -4.26 -13.58
C GLU A 134 0.12 -2.80 -13.19
N GLN A 135 -0.46 -1.86 -13.94
CA GLN A 135 -0.32 -0.43 -13.68
C GLN A 135 -0.83 -0.03 -12.29
N MET A 136 -1.93 -0.65 -11.83
CA MET A 136 -2.44 -0.41 -10.47
C MET A 136 -1.47 -0.93 -9.41
N MET A 137 -0.84 -2.09 -9.62
CA MET A 137 0.13 -2.65 -8.69
C MET A 137 1.45 -1.89 -8.69
N GLU A 138 1.95 -1.45 -9.84
CA GLU A 138 3.12 -0.59 -9.93
C GLU A 138 2.87 0.73 -9.18
N HIS A 139 1.67 1.32 -9.33
CA HIS A 139 1.27 2.47 -8.55
C HIS A 139 1.26 2.16 -7.04
N ALA A 140 0.68 1.03 -6.64
CA ALA A 140 0.64 0.60 -5.24
C ALA A 140 2.04 0.45 -4.63
N ILE A 141 2.98 -0.13 -5.38
CA ILE A 141 4.38 -0.29 -4.96
C ILE A 141 5.04 1.09 -4.81
N VAL A 142 5.01 1.92 -5.85
CA VAL A 142 5.65 3.25 -5.84
C VAL A 142 5.02 4.16 -4.78
N HIS A 143 3.73 4.02 -4.51
CA HIS A 143 3.02 4.72 -3.44
C HIS A 143 3.63 4.42 -2.07
N ILE A 144 3.90 3.15 -1.75
CA ILE A 144 4.62 2.75 -0.54
C ILE A 144 6.04 3.34 -0.51
N LEU A 145 6.79 3.23 -1.62
CA LEU A 145 8.15 3.74 -1.68
C LEU A 145 8.24 5.26 -1.42
N ARG A 146 7.29 6.03 -1.97
CA ARG A 146 7.18 7.48 -1.75
C ARG A 146 6.88 7.80 -0.29
N HIS A 147 5.93 7.10 0.32
CA HIS A 147 5.54 7.36 1.71
C HIS A 147 6.56 6.84 2.72
N ARG A 148 7.28 5.75 2.40
CA ARG A 148 8.46 5.32 3.17
C ARG A 148 9.49 6.44 3.27
N ARG A 149 9.86 7.05 2.13
CA ARG A 149 10.77 8.22 2.10
C ARG A 149 10.21 9.39 2.92
N GLN A 150 8.91 9.65 2.85
CA GLN A 150 8.28 10.72 3.63
C GLN A 150 8.40 10.46 5.14
N VAL A 151 8.15 9.23 5.58
CA VAL A 151 8.29 8.85 7.00
C VAL A 151 9.75 8.93 7.44
N GLU A 152 10.72 8.50 6.63
CA GLU A 152 12.15 8.68 6.92
C GLU A 152 12.49 10.16 7.16
N LYS A 153 11.94 11.08 6.35
CA LYS A 153 12.11 12.52 6.56
C LYS A 153 11.46 12.98 7.88
N PHE A 154 10.29 12.46 8.23
CA PHE A 154 9.60 12.82 9.48
C PHE A 154 10.36 12.35 10.71
N LYS A 155 10.99 11.18 10.68
CA LYS A 155 11.82 10.68 11.79
C LYS A 155 12.89 11.70 12.17
N LEU A 156 13.55 12.33 11.20
CA LEU A 156 14.59 13.34 11.46
C LEU A 156 14.08 14.63 12.14
N LEU A 157 12.75 14.83 12.20
CA LEU A 157 12.12 16.02 12.76
C LEU A 157 11.49 15.75 14.13
N ILE A 158 11.15 14.50 14.44
CA ILE A 158 10.33 14.14 15.60
C ILE A 158 11.01 13.15 16.55
N ILE A 159 12.16 12.59 16.16
CA ILE A 159 12.98 11.62 16.92
C ILE A 159 14.41 12.15 16.97
#